data_AF-A0A0F3P865-F1
#
_entry.id   AF-A0A0F3P865-F1
#
_cell.length_a   1.000
_cell.length_b   1.000
_cell.length_c   1.000
_cell.angle_alpha   90.00
_cell.angle_beta   90.00
_cell.angle_gamma   90.00
#
_symmetry.space_group_name_H-M   'P 1'
#
loop_
_entity.id
_entity.type
_entity.pdbx_description
1 polymer ?
#
loop_
_entity_poly.entity_id
_entity_poly.type
_entity_poly.pdbx_seq_one_letter_code
_entity_poly.pdbx_strand_id
1 'polypeptide(L)' 'MKLDQIKELGDEKFRRSTGVRKRTFAKMVDILRKADGLRIP' A
#
# COMPACT_ATOMS: atom_id res chain seq x y z
N MET A 1 -7.07 5.02 6.47
CA MET A 1 -6.26 3.81 6.75
C MET A 1 -4.87 4.25 7.14
N LYS A 2 -4.38 3.89 8.34
CA LYS A 2 -2.96 4.10 8.66
C LYS A 2 -2.18 2.95 8.02
N LEU A 3 -1.30 3.27 7.07
CA LEU A 3 -0.42 2.31 6.39
C LEU A 3 0.36 1.44 7.38
N ASP A 4 0.69 1.99 8.55
CA ASP A 4 1.33 1.28 9.66
C ASP A 4 0.52 0.09 10.17
N GLN A 5 -0.81 0.21 10.32
CA GLN A 5 -1.66 -0.92 10.76
C GLN A 5 -1.70 -2.04 9.71
N ILE A 6 -1.45 -1.70 8.45
CA ILE A 6 -1.46 -2.63 7.33
C ILE A 6 -0.11 -3.38 7.21
N LYS A 7 0.99 -2.73 7.59
CA LYS A 7 2.33 -3.34 7.62
C LYS A 7 2.41 -4.52 8.59
N GLU A 8 1.69 -4.44 9.71
CA GLU A 8 1.71 -5.47 10.78
C GLU A 8 0.89 -6.72 10.46
N LEU A 9 0.00 -6.68 9.46
CA LEU A 9 -0.78 -7.85 9.04
C LEU A 9 0.10 -8.82 8.25
N GLY A 10 0.04 -10.14 8.53
CA GLY A 10 0.63 -11.17 7.66
C GLY A 10 0.04 -11.17 6.24
N ASP A 11 0.74 -11.70 5.23
CA ASP A 11 0.31 -11.64 3.82
C ASP A 11 -1.08 -12.24 3.61
N GLU A 12 -1.38 -13.37 4.27
CA GLU A 12 -2.68 -14.03 4.16
C GLU A 12 -3.83 -13.24 4.80
N LYS A 13 -3.63 -12.72 6.03
CA LYS A 13 -4.62 -11.84 6.67
C LYS A 13 -4.82 -10.56 5.87
N PHE A 14 -3.74 -9.97 5.39
CA PHE A 14 -3.79 -8.79 4.52
C PHE A 14 -4.61 -9.05 3.25
N ARG A 15 -4.35 -10.19 2.57
CA ARG A 15 -5.07 -10.57 1.36
C ARG A 15 -6.54 -10.88 1.64
N ARG A 16 -6.87 -11.50 2.77
CA ARG A 16 -8.26 -11.75 3.16
C ARG A 16 -9.02 -10.45 3.46
N SER A 17 -8.37 -9.47 4.09
CA SER A 17 -8.99 -8.19 4.46
C SER A 17 -9.09 -7.21 3.29
N THR A 18 -8.13 -7.22 2.36
CA THR A 18 -8.06 -6.23 1.27
C THR A 18 -8.35 -6.79 -0.11
N GLY A 19 -8.30 -8.12 -0.28
CA GLY A 19 -8.37 -8.78 -1.58
C GLY A 19 -7.08 -8.66 -2.42
N VAL A 20 -6.08 -7.92 -1.93
CA VAL A 20 -4.88 -7.58 -2.69
C VAL A 20 -3.66 -8.28 -2.09
N ARG A 21 -2.72 -8.73 -2.93
CA ARG A 21 -1.42 -9.23 -2.46
C ARG A 21 -0.56 -8.06 -1.97
N LYS A 22 0.22 -8.24 -0.89
CA LYS A 22 1.09 -7.16 -0.38
C LYS A 22 2.02 -6.58 -1.44
N ARG A 23 2.55 -7.44 -2.34
CA ARG A 23 3.42 -6.99 -3.45
C ARG A 23 2.72 -5.99 -4.38
N THR A 24 1.44 -6.19 -4.67
CA THR A 24 0.64 -5.28 -5.49
C THR A 24 0.36 -3.99 -4.75
N PHE A 25 -0.02 -4.09 -3.47
CA PHE A 25 -0.25 -2.93 -2.61
C PHE A 25 1.01 -2.06 -2.48
N ALA A 26 2.19 -2.67 -2.31
CA ALA A 26 3.46 -1.94 -2.25
C ALA A 26 3.73 -1.14 -3.53
N LYS A 27 3.41 -1.69 -4.72
CA LYS A 27 3.51 -0.96 -5.99
C LYS A 27 2.53 0.21 -6.08
N MET A 28 1.30 0.04 -5.58
CA MET A 28 0.32 1.14 -5.53
C MET A 28 0.83 2.29 -4.64
N VAL A 29 1.41 1.98 -3.48
CA VAL A 29 2.00 2.98 -2.59
C VAL A 29 3.20 3.69 -3.25
N ASP A 30 4.04 2.96 -3.98
CA ASP A 30 5.17 3.54 -4.73
C ASP A 30 4.69 4.53 -5.80
N ILE A 31 3.63 4.17 -6.54
CA ILE A 31 3.00 5.05 -7.55
C ILE A 31 2.44 6.31 -6.88
N LEU A 32 1.70 6.15 -5.78
CA LEU A 32 1.14 7.29 -5.05
C LEU A 32 2.23 8.23 -4.52
N ARG A 33 3.32 7.67 -3.97
CA ARG A 33 4.45 8.46 -3.47
C ARG A 33 5.18 9.21 -4.59
N LYS A 34 5.31 8.59 -5.76
CA LYS A 34 5.86 9.24 -6.96
C LYS A 34 4.94 10.36 -7.46
N ALA A 35 3.63 10.14 -7.47
CA ALA A 35 2.65 11.16 -7.85
C ALA A 35 2.63 12.34 -6.87
N ASP A 36 2.77 12.07 -5.57
CA ASP A 36 2.83 13.11 -4.52
C ASP A 36 4.13 13.93 -4.61
N GLY A 37 5.26 13.28 -4.90
CA GLY A 37 6.54 13.95 -5.18
C GLY A 37 6.58 14.68 -6.54
N LEU A 38 5.61 14.42 -7.41
CA LEU A 38 5.36 15.13 -8.66
C LEU A 38 4.39 16.31 -8.47
N ARG A 39 4.20 16.81 -7.24
CA ARG A 39 3.51 18.08 -7.01
C ARG A 39 4.27 19.22 -7.71
N ILE A 40 3.91 19.42 -8.97
CA ILE A 40 4.35 20.54 -9.81
C ILE A 40 3.84 21.82 -9.10
N PRO A 41 4.70 22.84 -8.89
CA PRO A 41 4.31 24.08 -8.22
C PRO A 41 3.11 24.77 -8.87
#